data_AF-A0A512ALK5-F1
#
_entry.id   AF-A0A512ALK5-F1
#
_cell.length_a   1.000
_cell.length_b   1.000
_cell.length_c   1.000
_cell.angle_alpha   90.00
_cell.angle_beta   90.00
_cell.angle_gamma   90.00
#
_symmetry.space_group_name_H-M   'P 1'
#
loop_
_entity.id
_entity.type
_entity.pdbx_description
1 polymer ?
#
loop_
_entity_poly.entity_id
_entity_poly.type
_entity_poly.pdbx_seq_one_letter_code
_entity_poly.pdbx_strand_id
1 'polypeptide(L)'
;MSFVPFTTTERDSIEEVLAHQRAFKNGSGAVNSELHIALDGVGQTEVSRQIQPPAGGEMDAPMVAAANSIAGCRIIHNHPSEGSLSASDWNVLAHHSGMEMVAVNTQGTTFRGKVIEPDAFPNWFTKISEVEEVVGTRWEAQVTEWYNQGCFDLGDFANGCGWRVTLAIAERLRAKGHVAFEATLAGADAQDALDPRTKAIDQFLAVECAQQLP
;
A
#
# COMPACT_ATOMS: atom_id res chain seq x y z
N MET A 1 7.18 15.19 3.93
CA MET A 1 7.03 15.97 2.68
C MET A 1 5.67 15.64 2.07
N SER A 2 5.02 16.56 1.36
CA SER A 2 3.79 16.28 0.61
C SER A 2 4.17 15.86 -0.80
N PHE A 3 3.49 14.87 -1.36
CA PHE A 3 3.66 14.55 -2.77
C PHE A 3 3.05 15.65 -3.65
N VAL A 4 3.53 15.72 -4.90
CA VAL A 4 2.91 16.52 -5.94
C VAL A 4 1.64 15.82 -6.45
N PRO A 5 0.60 16.56 -6.86
CA PRO A 5 -0.59 15.96 -7.47
C PRO A 5 -0.24 15.09 -8.68
N PHE A 6 -0.99 14.01 -8.88
CA PHE A 6 -0.82 13.13 -10.05
C PHE A 6 -0.95 13.91 -11.36
N THR A 7 -0.05 13.63 -12.30
CA THR A 7 -0.14 14.08 -13.70
C THR A 7 -1.33 13.42 -14.42
N THR A 8 -1.60 13.84 -15.65
CA THR A 8 -2.57 13.15 -16.50
C THR A 8 -2.17 11.69 -16.76
N THR A 9 -0.92 11.44 -17.15
CA THR A 9 -0.44 10.06 -17.41
C THR A 9 -0.54 9.16 -16.17
N GLU A 10 -0.24 9.68 -14.98
CA GLU A 10 -0.40 8.94 -13.73
C GLU A 10 -1.86 8.58 -13.45
N ARG A 11 -2.78 9.53 -13.67
CA ARG A 11 -4.23 9.26 -13.52
C ARG A 11 -4.71 8.22 -14.51
N ASP A 12 -4.32 8.33 -15.78
CA ASP A 12 -4.69 7.37 -16.82
C ASP A 12 -4.17 5.95 -16.46
N SER A 13 -2.94 5.87 -15.93
CA SER A 13 -2.35 4.61 -15.46
C SER A 13 -3.04 4.06 -14.21
N ILE A 14 -3.44 4.91 -13.26
CA ILE A 14 -4.24 4.51 -12.08
C ILE A 14 -5.60 3.96 -12.50
N GLU A 15 -6.28 4.60 -13.47
CA GLU A 15 -7.56 4.12 -13.99
C GLU A 15 -7.43 2.75 -14.67
N GLU A 16 -6.36 2.54 -15.44
CA GLU A 16 -6.06 1.26 -16.07
C GLU A 16 -5.79 0.17 -15.03
N VAL A 17 -4.93 0.45 -14.06
CA VAL A 17 -4.60 -0.46 -12.97
C VAL A 17 -5.83 -0.80 -12.13
N LEU A 18 -6.70 0.19 -11.85
CA LEU A 18 -7.97 -0.02 -11.17
C LEU A 18 -8.90 -0.94 -11.97
N ALA A 19 -9.00 -0.75 -13.28
CA ALA A 19 -9.78 -1.63 -14.15
C ALA A 19 -9.25 -3.07 -14.11
N HIS A 20 -7.93 -3.24 -14.13
CA HIS A 20 -7.28 -4.55 -13.97
C HIS A 20 -7.58 -5.19 -12.62
N GLN A 21 -7.46 -4.43 -11.52
CA GLN A 21 -7.76 -4.91 -10.15
C GLN A 21 -9.22 -5.37 -10.01
N ARG A 22 -10.15 -4.63 -10.59
CA ARG A 22 -11.58 -5.00 -10.59
C ARG A 22 -11.84 -6.25 -11.44
N ALA A 23 -11.18 -6.38 -12.58
CA ALA A 23 -11.28 -7.60 -13.40
C ALA A 23 -10.73 -8.83 -12.67
N PHE A 24 -9.61 -8.66 -11.94
CA PHE A 24 -9.08 -9.70 -11.05
C PHE A 24 -10.09 -10.12 -9.99
N LYS A 25 -10.65 -9.17 -9.23
CA LYS A 25 -11.64 -9.45 -8.17
C LYS A 25 -12.90 -10.14 -8.68
N ASN A 26 -13.34 -9.79 -9.89
CA ASN A 26 -14.54 -10.35 -10.53
C ASN A 26 -14.28 -11.71 -11.21
N GLY A 27 -13.06 -12.24 -11.16
CA GLY A 27 -12.69 -13.52 -11.78
C GLY A 27 -12.70 -13.50 -13.31
N SER A 28 -12.71 -12.32 -13.93
CA SER A 28 -12.67 -12.14 -15.39
C SER A 28 -11.26 -11.83 -15.93
N GLY A 29 -10.29 -11.62 -15.04
CA GLY A 29 -8.87 -11.39 -15.38
C GLY A 29 -8.01 -12.65 -15.32
N ALA A 30 -6.73 -12.52 -15.73
CA ALA A 30 -5.73 -13.56 -15.52
C ALA A 30 -5.59 -13.82 -14.01
N VAL A 31 -5.83 -15.06 -13.58
CA VAL A 31 -5.82 -15.48 -12.18
C VAL A 31 -4.48 -15.06 -11.56
N ASN A 32 -4.56 -14.29 -10.46
CA ASN A 32 -3.40 -13.93 -9.65
C ASN A 32 -2.33 -13.16 -10.44
N SER A 33 -2.61 -11.92 -10.85
CA SER A 33 -1.60 -11.10 -11.51
C SER A 33 -1.56 -9.64 -11.06
N GLU A 34 -0.35 -9.12 -10.93
CA GLU A 34 -0.04 -7.72 -10.68
C GLU A 34 0.40 -7.06 -11.99
N LEU A 35 -0.33 -6.01 -12.38
CA LEU A 35 0.03 -5.08 -13.44
C LEU A 35 0.91 -3.98 -12.84
N HIS A 36 2.14 -3.89 -13.31
CA HIS A 36 3.08 -2.82 -13.02
C HIS A 36 3.17 -1.89 -14.23
N ILE A 37 2.89 -0.60 -14.04
CA ILE A 37 3.14 0.47 -15.01
C ILE A 37 4.21 1.39 -14.42
N ALA A 38 5.37 1.47 -15.06
CA ALA A 38 6.44 2.36 -14.64
C ALA A 38 6.49 3.59 -15.52
N LEU A 39 6.44 4.76 -14.89
CA LEU A 39 6.59 6.06 -15.51
C LEU A 39 7.95 6.67 -15.16
N ASP A 40 8.41 7.62 -15.97
CA ASP A 40 9.60 8.43 -15.63
C ASP A 40 9.43 9.18 -14.28
N GLY A 41 10.53 9.72 -13.75
CA GLY A 41 10.54 10.40 -12.44
C GLY A 41 9.60 11.60 -12.31
N VAL A 42 9.14 12.17 -13.43
CA VAL A 42 8.16 13.26 -13.47
C VAL A 42 6.72 12.78 -13.70
N GLY A 43 6.52 11.48 -13.95
CA GLY A 43 5.23 10.83 -14.14
C GLY A 43 4.59 11.16 -15.49
N GLN A 44 5.35 11.38 -16.56
CA GLN A 44 4.79 11.79 -17.87
C GLN A 44 4.86 10.71 -18.94
N THR A 45 5.93 9.92 -18.96
CA THR A 45 6.18 8.92 -20.01
C THR A 45 6.22 7.53 -19.42
N GLU A 46 5.49 6.58 -20.01
CA GLU A 46 5.63 5.16 -19.70
C GLU A 46 7.01 4.67 -20.15
N VAL A 47 7.78 4.17 -19.19
CA VAL A 47 9.09 3.55 -19.42
C VAL A 47 8.91 2.06 -19.71
N SER A 48 8.05 1.40 -18.94
CA SER A 48 7.77 -0.02 -19.11
C SER A 48 6.47 -0.42 -18.45
N ARG A 49 6.04 -1.63 -18.81
CA ARG A 49 4.79 -2.25 -18.37
C ARG A 49 4.96 -3.75 -18.29
N GLN A 50 4.47 -4.34 -17.22
CA GLN A 50 4.53 -5.78 -17.02
C GLN A 50 3.31 -6.29 -16.27
N ILE A 51 2.88 -7.50 -16.62
CA ILE A 51 1.92 -8.28 -15.83
C ILE A 51 2.69 -9.49 -15.28
N GLN A 52 2.79 -9.59 -13.96
CA GLN A 52 3.47 -10.68 -13.26
C GLN A 52 2.51 -11.50 -12.41
N PRO A 53 2.85 -12.75 -12.05
CA PRO A 53 2.20 -13.45 -10.92
C PRO A 53 2.31 -12.60 -9.64
N PRO A 54 1.44 -12.78 -8.63
CA PRO A 54 1.23 -11.81 -7.55
C PRO A 54 2.25 -11.97 -6.41
N ALA A 55 3.46 -12.42 -6.73
CA ALA A 55 4.50 -12.69 -5.78
C ALA A 55 5.82 -12.23 -6.38
N GLY A 56 6.22 -10.99 -6.14
CA GLY A 56 7.62 -10.68 -6.34
C GLY A 56 8.08 -9.25 -6.22
N GLY A 57 7.21 -8.24 -6.44
CA GLY A 57 7.74 -6.88 -6.64
C GLY A 57 8.86 -6.85 -7.69
N GLU A 58 8.90 -7.84 -8.60
CA GLU A 58 9.99 -7.95 -9.55
C GLU A 58 9.78 -6.85 -10.58
N MET A 59 10.85 -6.13 -10.85
CA MET A 59 10.89 -5.10 -11.87
C MET A 59 11.60 -5.69 -13.08
N ASP A 60 11.06 -5.45 -14.29
CA ASP A 60 11.80 -5.76 -15.49
C ASP A 60 13.06 -4.87 -15.61
N ALA A 61 13.97 -5.23 -16.52
CA ALA A 61 15.22 -4.50 -16.68
C ALA A 61 15.02 -2.99 -16.99
N PRO A 62 14.08 -2.57 -17.86
CA PRO A 62 13.73 -1.16 -18.03
C PRO A 62 13.28 -0.45 -16.74
N MET A 63 12.42 -1.07 -15.94
CA MET A 63 11.94 -0.54 -14.66
C MET A 63 13.10 -0.35 -13.67
N VAL A 64 13.95 -1.37 -13.51
CA VAL A 64 15.14 -1.31 -12.65
C VAL A 64 16.07 -0.18 -13.11
N ALA A 65 16.28 -0.03 -14.42
CA ALA A 65 17.13 1.02 -14.96
C ALA A 65 16.59 2.43 -14.65
N ALA A 66 15.28 2.63 -14.78
CA ALA A 66 14.65 3.92 -14.46
C ALA A 66 14.61 4.20 -12.96
N ALA A 67 14.34 3.19 -12.12
CA ALA A 67 14.33 3.30 -10.67
C ALA A 67 15.69 3.74 -10.10
N ASN A 68 16.78 3.30 -10.74
CA ASN A 68 18.16 3.66 -10.37
C ASN A 68 18.69 4.91 -11.08
N SER A 69 17.89 5.57 -11.91
CA SER A 69 18.28 6.83 -12.54
C SER A 69 18.23 7.98 -11.53
N ILE A 70 18.93 9.10 -11.82
CA ILE A 70 18.90 10.29 -10.95
C ILE A 70 17.48 10.85 -10.78
N ALA A 71 16.67 10.77 -11.83
CA ALA A 71 15.28 11.21 -11.80
C ALA A 71 14.36 10.22 -11.06
N GLY A 72 14.80 8.96 -10.91
CA GLY A 72 13.97 7.86 -10.45
C GLY A 72 12.86 7.51 -11.42
N CYS A 73 11.90 6.72 -10.94
CA CYS A 73 10.67 6.36 -11.65
C CYS A 73 9.49 6.32 -10.68
N ARG A 74 8.28 6.23 -11.23
CA ARG A 74 7.05 6.02 -10.47
C ARG A 74 6.41 4.74 -10.93
N ILE A 75 6.21 3.79 -10.01
CA ILE A 75 5.54 2.53 -10.31
C ILE A 75 4.11 2.60 -9.80
N ILE A 76 3.15 2.34 -10.68
CA ILE A 76 1.73 2.25 -10.35
C ILE A 76 1.33 0.78 -10.54
N HIS A 77 0.74 0.19 -9.51
CA HIS A 77 0.35 -1.21 -9.53
C HIS A 77 -0.94 -1.52 -8.78
N ASN A 78 -1.60 -2.62 -9.15
CA ASN A 78 -2.76 -3.08 -8.40
C ASN A 78 -2.31 -3.85 -7.17
N HIS A 79 -3.14 -3.84 -6.13
CA HIS A 79 -2.84 -4.51 -4.87
C HIS A 79 -3.87 -5.62 -4.60
N PRO A 80 -3.61 -6.88 -5.03
CA PRO A 80 -4.55 -8.00 -4.91
C PRO A 80 -5.05 -8.28 -3.50
N SER A 81 -4.27 -7.93 -2.47
CA SER A 81 -4.67 -8.09 -1.07
C SER A 81 -5.65 -7.01 -0.59
N GLU A 82 -5.98 -6.03 -1.44
CA GLU A 82 -6.74 -4.81 -1.12
C GLU A 82 -6.06 -3.87 -0.10
N GLY A 83 -4.87 -4.24 0.38
CA GLY A 83 -4.08 -3.50 1.36
C GLY A 83 -3.40 -2.23 0.86
N SER A 84 -2.80 -1.49 1.79
CA SER A 84 -1.72 -0.53 1.51
C SER A 84 -0.43 -1.25 1.07
N LEU A 85 0.61 -0.47 0.73
CA LEU A 85 1.92 -0.96 0.33
C LEU A 85 2.43 -2.05 1.28
N SER A 86 2.75 -3.20 0.71
CA SER A 86 3.21 -4.41 1.39
C SER A 86 4.67 -4.35 1.83
N ALA A 87 5.09 -5.29 2.67
CA ALA A 87 6.51 -5.48 3.00
C ALA A 87 7.42 -5.61 1.77
N SER A 88 6.94 -6.24 0.68
CA SER A 88 7.67 -6.33 -0.59
C SER A 88 7.84 -4.95 -1.22
N ASP A 89 6.79 -4.15 -1.27
CA ASP A 89 6.81 -2.81 -1.86
C ASP A 89 7.78 -1.89 -1.15
N TRP A 90 7.73 -1.88 0.19
CA TRP A 90 8.68 -1.13 1.02
C TRP A 90 10.11 -1.59 0.82
N ASN A 91 10.33 -2.90 0.67
CA ASN A 91 11.65 -3.43 0.40
C ASN A 91 12.19 -3.00 -0.97
N VAL A 92 11.37 -3.01 -2.02
CA VAL A 92 11.78 -2.51 -3.34
C VAL A 92 12.08 -1.00 -3.25
N LEU A 93 11.22 -0.21 -2.63
CA LEU A 93 11.45 1.23 -2.43
C LEU A 93 12.75 1.53 -1.67
N ALA A 94 13.10 0.71 -0.67
CA ALA A 94 14.33 0.88 0.09
C ALA A 94 15.60 0.61 -0.75
N HIS A 95 15.55 -0.36 -1.66
CA HIS A 95 16.65 -0.66 -2.58
C HIS A 95 16.77 0.36 -3.73
N HIS A 96 15.70 1.12 -3.99
CA HIS A 96 15.62 2.09 -5.08
C HIS A 96 15.13 3.45 -4.57
N SER A 97 15.98 4.17 -3.84
CA SER A 97 15.64 5.45 -3.16
C SER A 97 15.13 6.58 -4.08
N GLY A 98 15.38 6.51 -5.39
CA GLY A 98 14.82 7.43 -6.38
C GLY A 98 13.34 7.18 -6.69
N MET A 99 12.82 6.01 -6.33
CA MET A 99 11.51 5.51 -6.75
C MET A 99 10.36 6.00 -5.87
N GLU A 100 9.19 6.14 -6.49
CA GLU A 100 7.90 6.23 -5.81
C GLU A 100 7.01 5.06 -6.27
N MET A 101 6.16 4.56 -5.38
CA MET A 101 5.22 3.49 -5.72
C MET A 101 3.80 3.88 -5.32
N VAL A 102 2.82 3.51 -6.15
CA VAL A 102 1.39 3.76 -5.97
C VAL A 102 0.62 2.45 -6.10
N ALA A 103 0.19 1.90 -4.96
CA ALA A 103 -0.72 0.75 -4.91
C ALA A 103 -2.17 1.18 -5.08
N VAL A 104 -2.95 0.44 -5.86
CA VAL A 104 -4.37 0.72 -6.14
C VAL A 104 -5.23 -0.50 -5.84
N ASN A 105 -6.27 -0.34 -5.01
CA ASN A 105 -7.21 -1.42 -4.68
C ASN A 105 -8.51 -1.35 -5.51
N THR A 106 -9.45 -2.29 -5.30
CA THR A 106 -10.70 -2.36 -6.08
C THR A 106 -11.63 -1.17 -5.90
N GLN A 107 -11.54 -0.47 -4.76
CA GLN A 107 -12.33 0.73 -4.47
C GLN A 107 -11.82 1.95 -5.23
N GLY A 108 -10.60 1.89 -5.77
CA GLY A 108 -9.89 3.04 -6.34
C GLY A 108 -9.12 3.83 -5.29
N THR A 109 -8.96 3.27 -4.08
CA THR A 109 -8.07 3.85 -3.08
C THR A 109 -6.65 3.72 -3.57
N THR A 110 -5.88 4.80 -3.44
CA THR A 110 -4.45 4.81 -3.77
C THR A 110 -3.61 4.95 -2.51
N PHE A 111 -2.51 4.20 -2.47
CA PHE A 111 -1.49 4.28 -1.42
C PHE A 111 -0.15 4.58 -2.08
N ARG A 112 0.36 5.80 -1.85
CA ARG A 112 1.59 6.26 -2.47
C ARG A 112 2.70 6.38 -1.43
N GLY A 113 3.86 5.81 -1.75
CA GLY A 113 4.99 5.72 -0.82
C GLY A 113 6.33 5.98 -1.48
N LYS A 114 7.27 6.48 -0.67
CA LYS A 114 8.68 6.64 -0.98
C LYS A 114 9.52 6.47 0.27
N VAL A 115 10.61 5.70 0.20
CA VAL A 115 11.56 5.59 1.30
C VAL A 115 12.50 6.79 1.32
N ILE A 116 12.63 7.43 2.48
CA ILE A 116 13.50 8.59 2.72
C ILE A 116 14.79 8.15 3.41
N GLU A 117 14.70 7.20 4.34
CA GLU A 117 15.84 6.66 5.08
C GLU A 117 16.01 5.16 4.75
N PRO A 118 16.64 4.79 3.62
CA PRO A 118 16.76 3.39 3.21
C PRO A 118 17.51 2.53 4.24
N ASP A 119 18.39 3.13 5.02
CA ASP A 119 19.16 2.43 6.07
C ASP A 119 18.44 2.38 7.44
N ALA A 120 17.18 2.83 7.53
CA ALA A 120 16.42 2.81 8.79
C ALA A 120 16.28 1.38 9.36
N PHE A 121 16.24 0.37 8.48
CA PHE A 121 16.21 -1.04 8.84
C PHE A 121 17.24 -1.82 8.03
N PRO A 122 17.95 -2.81 8.63
CA PRO A 122 18.87 -3.67 7.89
C PRO A 122 18.18 -4.50 6.79
N ASN A 123 16.91 -4.84 7.00
CA ASN A 123 16.07 -5.53 6.02
C ASN A 123 14.63 -5.03 6.17
N TRP A 124 14.17 -4.28 5.17
CA TRP A 124 12.82 -3.71 5.16
C TRP A 124 11.75 -4.78 5.07
N PHE A 125 11.91 -5.78 4.21
CA PHE A 125 10.93 -6.86 4.08
C PHE A 125 10.70 -7.55 5.43
N THR A 126 11.76 -8.07 6.05
CA THR A 126 11.67 -8.76 7.34
C THR A 126 11.08 -7.86 8.41
N LYS A 127 11.55 -6.61 8.51
CA LYS A 127 11.06 -5.70 9.55
C LYS A 127 9.57 -5.41 9.40
N ILE A 128 9.09 -5.14 8.18
CA ILE A 128 7.69 -4.82 7.95
C ILE A 128 6.82 -6.07 8.13
N SER A 129 7.23 -7.24 7.61
CA SER A 129 6.48 -8.49 7.81
C SER A 129 6.33 -8.87 9.28
N GLU A 130 7.38 -8.71 10.10
CA GLU A 130 7.30 -8.94 11.55
C GLU A 130 6.30 -8.01 12.23
N VAL A 131 6.29 -6.72 11.84
CA VAL A 131 5.34 -5.74 12.38
C VAL A 131 3.91 -6.08 11.94
N GLU A 132 3.70 -6.42 10.66
CA GLU A 132 2.41 -6.84 10.11
C GLU A 132 1.86 -8.05 10.85
N GLU A 133 2.67 -9.09 11.09
CA GLU A 133 2.26 -10.29 11.81
C GLU A 133 1.84 -9.99 13.25
N VAL A 134 2.68 -9.23 13.99
CA VAL A 134 2.41 -8.91 15.40
C VAL A 134 1.18 -8.01 15.53
N VAL A 135 1.12 -6.92 14.75
CA VAL A 135 0.00 -5.98 14.81
C VAL A 135 -1.28 -6.64 14.31
N GLY A 136 -1.21 -7.42 13.22
CA GLY A 136 -2.33 -8.18 12.67
C GLY A 136 -2.92 -9.16 13.68
N THR A 137 -2.07 -9.95 14.35
CA THR A 137 -2.52 -10.90 15.38
C THR A 137 -3.22 -10.19 16.56
N ARG A 138 -2.63 -9.07 17.03
CA ARG A 138 -3.22 -8.29 18.14
C ARG A 138 -4.52 -7.62 17.73
N TRP A 139 -4.57 -7.14 16.49
CA TRP A 139 -5.75 -6.56 15.88
C TRP A 139 -6.91 -7.58 15.82
N GLU A 140 -6.67 -8.79 15.31
CA GLU A 140 -7.68 -9.86 15.26
C GLU A 140 -8.21 -10.23 16.66
N ALA A 141 -7.32 -10.27 17.66
CA ALA A 141 -7.71 -10.51 19.05
C ALA A 141 -8.60 -9.37 19.59
N GLN A 142 -8.25 -8.11 19.34
CA GLN A 142 -9.00 -6.95 19.81
C GLN A 142 -10.40 -6.87 19.18
N VAL A 143 -10.51 -7.15 17.88
CA VAL A 143 -11.79 -7.22 17.18
C VAL A 143 -12.68 -8.29 17.76
N THR A 144 -12.11 -9.48 17.99
CA THR A 144 -12.81 -10.61 18.60
C THR A 144 -13.35 -10.24 19.98
N GLU A 145 -12.56 -9.53 20.78
CA GLU A 145 -12.99 -9.02 22.08
C GLU A 145 -14.15 -8.03 21.95
N TRP A 146 -14.04 -7.02 21.08
CA TRP A 146 -15.11 -6.03 20.90
C TRP A 146 -16.41 -6.65 20.38
N TYR A 147 -16.31 -7.66 19.51
CA TYR A 147 -17.46 -8.43 19.04
C TYR A 147 -18.14 -9.17 20.20
N ASN A 148 -17.37 -9.87 21.03
CA ASN A 148 -17.90 -10.60 22.19
C ASN A 148 -18.53 -9.66 23.24
N GLN A 149 -18.11 -8.39 23.29
CA GLN A 149 -18.70 -7.36 24.15
C GLN A 149 -19.96 -6.70 23.55
N GLY A 150 -20.33 -7.04 22.31
CA GLY A 150 -21.44 -6.42 21.59
C GLY A 150 -21.17 -4.97 21.17
N CYS A 151 -19.91 -4.55 21.20
CA CYS A 151 -19.48 -3.20 20.82
C CYS A 151 -19.11 -3.09 19.33
N PHE A 152 -19.12 -4.22 18.62
CA PHE A 152 -18.63 -4.31 17.25
C PHE A 152 -19.32 -5.43 16.48
N ASP A 153 -19.58 -5.22 15.19
CA ASP A 153 -20.15 -6.24 14.29
C ASP A 153 -19.07 -6.69 13.30
N LEU A 154 -18.82 -8.00 13.25
CA LEU A 154 -17.82 -8.62 12.37
C LEU A 154 -18.25 -8.61 10.90
N GLY A 155 -19.55 -8.50 10.59
CA GLY A 155 -20.10 -8.68 9.24
C GLY A 155 -19.47 -7.76 8.19
N ASP A 156 -19.50 -6.45 8.45
CA ASP A 156 -18.92 -5.45 7.53
C ASP A 156 -17.39 -5.43 7.62
N PHE A 157 -16.82 -5.82 8.76
CA PHE A 157 -15.41 -5.62 9.04
C PHE A 157 -14.49 -6.73 8.52
N ALA A 158 -14.96 -7.98 8.54
CA ALA A 158 -14.20 -9.14 8.07
C ALA A 158 -13.88 -9.08 6.56
N ASN A 159 -14.63 -8.29 5.79
CA ASN A 159 -14.49 -8.21 4.34
C ASN A 159 -13.80 -6.93 3.83
N GLY A 160 -13.57 -5.92 4.68
CA GLY A 160 -13.28 -4.55 4.21
C GLY A 160 -12.09 -3.83 4.84
N CYS A 161 -11.53 -4.29 5.95
CA CYS A 161 -10.59 -3.47 6.73
C CYS A 161 -9.16 -4.03 6.86
N GLY A 162 -8.83 -5.10 6.13
CA GLY A 162 -7.47 -5.67 6.11
C GLY A 162 -6.38 -4.66 5.73
N TRP A 163 -6.75 -3.63 4.95
CA TRP A 163 -5.85 -2.55 4.55
C TRP A 163 -5.45 -1.59 5.67
N ARG A 164 -6.20 -1.55 6.79
CA ARG A 164 -5.94 -0.62 7.89
C ARG A 164 -4.66 -0.94 8.65
N VAL A 165 -4.29 -2.22 8.77
CA VAL A 165 -3.03 -2.62 9.42
C VAL A 165 -1.85 -2.07 8.64
N THR A 166 -1.78 -2.34 7.32
CA THR A 166 -0.67 -1.87 6.49
C THR A 166 -0.68 -0.34 6.33
N LEU A 167 -1.86 0.30 6.29
CA LEU A 167 -1.98 1.76 6.37
C LEU A 167 -1.37 2.31 7.67
N ALA A 168 -1.72 1.75 8.83
CA ALA A 168 -1.23 2.23 10.12
C ALA A 168 0.29 2.09 10.26
N ILE A 169 0.86 1.02 9.70
CA ILE A 169 2.31 0.82 9.61
C ILE A 169 2.93 1.93 8.76
N ALA A 170 2.40 2.19 7.56
CA ALA A 170 2.89 3.23 6.67
C ALA A 170 2.80 4.64 7.29
N GLU A 171 1.69 4.96 7.97
CA GLU A 171 1.51 6.20 8.72
C GLU A 171 2.52 6.33 9.86
N ARG A 172 2.83 5.23 10.56
CA ARG A 172 3.84 5.24 11.62
C ARG A 172 5.25 5.48 11.05
N LEU A 173 5.62 4.80 9.96
CA LEU A 173 6.88 5.02 9.27
C LEU A 173 7.00 6.49 8.80
N ARG A 174 5.91 7.07 8.30
CA ARG A 174 5.84 8.48 7.89
C ARG A 174 6.04 9.42 9.07
N ALA A 175 5.36 9.16 10.18
CA ALA A 175 5.50 9.95 11.41
C ALA A 175 6.94 9.90 11.98
N LYS A 176 7.68 8.83 11.67
CA LYS A 176 9.09 8.65 12.03
C LYS A 176 10.08 9.31 11.09
N GLY A 177 9.63 9.76 9.92
CA GLY A 177 10.49 10.34 8.89
C GLY A 177 11.20 9.30 8.02
N HIS A 178 10.96 8.00 8.21
CA HIS A 178 11.57 6.96 7.40
C HIS A 178 11.04 6.93 5.96
N VAL A 179 9.77 7.33 5.77
CA VAL A 179 9.10 7.35 4.47
C VAL A 179 8.32 8.65 4.26
N ALA A 180 8.09 9.00 3.00
CA ALA A 180 6.95 9.82 2.60
C ALA A 180 5.80 8.88 2.22
N PHE A 181 4.60 9.17 2.70
CA PHE A 181 3.43 8.35 2.46
C PHE A 181 2.17 9.21 2.38
N GLU A 182 1.26 8.87 1.49
CA GLU A 182 -0.10 9.40 1.41
C GLU A 182 -1.08 8.31 0.99
N ALA A 183 -2.31 8.40 1.50
CA ALA A 183 -3.42 7.56 1.06
C ALA A 183 -4.57 8.45 0.59
N THR A 184 -5.13 8.15 -0.58
CA THR A 184 -6.36 8.78 -1.09
C THR A 184 -7.46 7.74 -1.10
N LEU A 185 -8.32 7.76 -0.09
CA LEU A 185 -9.41 6.80 0.06
C LEU A 185 -10.52 7.04 -0.96
N ALA A 186 -11.07 5.96 -1.51
CA ALA A 186 -12.20 6.00 -2.44
C ALA A 186 -13.22 4.89 -2.13
N GLY A 187 -14.39 4.97 -2.77
CA GLY A 187 -15.42 3.93 -2.68
C GLY A 187 -15.83 3.60 -1.25
N ALA A 188 -15.89 2.30 -0.93
CA ALA A 188 -16.24 1.82 0.41
C ALA A 188 -15.20 2.25 1.46
N ASP A 189 -13.91 2.30 1.14
CA ASP A 189 -12.86 2.67 2.12
C ASP A 189 -13.05 4.11 2.63
N ALA A 190 -13.47 5.01 1.74
CA ALA A 190 -13.78 6.40 2.10
C ALA A 190 -15.03 6.49 2.99
N GLN A 191 -16.02 5.63 2.77
CA GLN A 191 -17.22 5.55 3.62
C GLN A 191 -16.88 4.97 4.99
N ASP A 192 -16.09 3.90 5.02
CA ASP A 192 -15.61 3.26 6.24
C ASP A 192 -14.83 4.26 7.11
N ALA A 193 -13.96 5.07 6.51
CA ALA A 193 -13.20 6.10 7.24
C ALA A 193 -14.08 7.17 7.94
N LEU A 194 -15.36 7.29 7.57
CA LEU A 194 -16.31 8.17 8.24
C LEU A 194 -17.08 7.48 9.36
N ASP A 195 -17.02 6.16 9.48
CA ASP A 195 -17.70 5.41 10.51
C ASP A 195 -17.08 5.69 11.89
N PRO A 196 -17.86 6.09 12.92
CA PRO A 196 -17.34 6.41 14.24
C PRO A 196 -16.52 5.30 14.92
N ARG A 197 -16.79 4.03 14.60
CA ARG A 197 -16.06 2.87 15.11
C ARG A 197 -14.61 2.87 14.65
N THR A 198 -14.33 3.43 13.47
CA THR A 198 -12.98 3.43 12.88
C THR A 198 -11.99 4.29 13.65
N LYS A 199 -12.46 5.31 14.35
CA LYS A 199 -11.59 6.11 15.22
C LYS A 199 -10.96 5.26 16.33
N ALA A 200 -11.72 4.34 16.94
CA ALA A 200 -11.19 3.46 17.99
C ALA A 200 -10.16 2.46 17.41
N ILE A 201 -10.43 1.98 16.19
CA ILE A 201 -9.55 1.08 15.44
C ILE A 201 -8.23 1.76 15.12
N ASP A 202 -8.29 2.96 14.53
CA ASP A 202 -7.11 3.71 14.12
C ASP A 202 -6.26 4.10 15.34
N GLN A 203 -6.90 4.40 16.48
CA GLN A 203 -6.20 4.63 17.75
C GLN A 203 -5.49 3.39 18.25
N PHE A 204 -6.17 2.23 18.25
CA PHE A 204 -5.56 0.96 18.63
C PHE A 204 -4.35 0.64 17.74
N LEU A 205 -4.54 0.66 16.42
CA LEU A 205 -3.48 0.35 15.45
C LEU A 205 -2.30 1.32 15.56
N ALA A 206 -2.56 2.62 15.78
CA ALA A 206 -1.50 3.61 15.98
C ALA A 206 -0.65 3.31 17.23
N VAL A 207 -1.28 2.89 18.33
CA VAL A 207 -0.57 2.49 19.56
C VAL A 207 0.25 1.22 19.31
N GLU A 208 -0.34 0.21 18.69
CA GLU A 208 0.35 -1.05 18.39
C GLU A 208 1.53 -0.84 17.45
N CYS A 209 1.36 -0.09 16.36
CA CYS A 209 2.46 0.25 15.46
C CYS A 209 3.55 1.06 16.16
N ALA A 210 3.19 1.98 17.07
CA ALA A 210 4.17 2.77 17.81
C ALA A 210 5.04 1.93 18.75
N GLN A 211 4.53 0.81 19.28
CA GLN A 211 5.31 -0.13 20.08
C GLN A 211 6.30 -0.95 19.23
N GLN A 212 5.95 -1.29 17.99
CA GLN A 212 6.78 -2.13 17.12
C GLN A 212 7.78 -1.33 16.26
N LEU A 213 7.47 -0.05 16.01
CA LEU A 213 8.27 0.91 15.25
C LEU A 213 8.56 2.13 16.14
N PRO A 214 9.50 2.02 17.09
CA PRO A 214 9.67 2.97 18.19
C PRO A 214 10.11 4.36 17.78
#